data_AF-A0A7G9GJH7-F1
#
_entry.id   AF-A0A7G9GJH7-F1
#
_cell.length_a   1.000
_cell.length_b   1.000
_cell.length_c   1.000
_cell.angle_alpha   90.00
_cell.angle_beta   90.00
_cell.angle_gamma   90.00
#
_symmetry.space_group_name_H-M   'P 1'
#
loop_
_entity.id
_entity.type
_entity.pdbx_description
1 polymer ?
#
loop_
_entity_poly.entity_id
_entity_poly.type
_entity_poly.pdbx_seq_one_letter_code
_entity_poly.pdbx_strand_id
1 'polypeptide(L)' 'MEYMCSVCGYIYDGEDFLKEPADYQCPLCDAGKDEFRPRKIENEVNAATNEYHKKVKNTQE' A
#
# COMPACT_ATOMS: atom_id res chain seq x y z
N MET A 1 8.89 -8.35 4.58
CA MET A 1 8.47 -6.98 4.28
C MET A 1 7.44 -7.09 3.18
N GLU A 2 6.22 -6.62 3.41
CA GLU A 2 5.14 -6.76 2.44
C GLU A 2 5.30 -5.69 1.35
N TYR A 3 4.93 -6.04 0.12
CA TYR A 3 4.88 -5.10 -1.00
C TYR A 3 3.44 -4.97 -1.47
N MET A 4 3.01 -3.74 -1.74
CA MET A 4 1.68 -3.44 -2.23
C MET A 4 1.78 -2.71 -3.56
N CYS A 5 0.96 -3.12 -4.52
CA CYS A 5 0.77 -2.39 -5.77
C CYS A 5 0.10 -1.03 -5.47
N SER A 6 0.75 0.06 -5.86
CA SER A 6 0.24 1.44 -5.72
C SER A 6 -1.04 1.70 -6.51
N VAL A 7 -1.25 0.94 -7.60
CA VAL A 7 -2.34 1.14 -8.55
C VAL A 7 -3.64 0.54 -8.04
N CYS A 8 -3.63 -0.74 -7.63
CA CYS A 8 -4.84 -1.47 -7.27
C CYS A 8 -4.88 -1.97 -5.82
N GLY A 9 -3.80 -1.83 -5.06
CA GLY A 9 -3.73 -2.28 -3.67
C GLY A 9 -3.47 -3.78 -3.47
N TYR A 10 -3.15 -4.54 -4.53
CA TYR A 10 -2.75 -5.95 -4.38
C TYR A 10 -1.54 -6.07 -3.46
N ILE A 11 -1.62 -6.95 -2.47
CA ILE A 11 -0.51 -7.29 -1.57
C ILE A 11 0.16 -8.54 -2.11
N TYR A 12 1.45 -8.43 -2.40
CA TYR A 12 2.27 -9.57 -2.84
C TYR A 12 2.34 -10.62 -1.72
N ASP A 13 2.02 -11.87 -2.05
CA ASP A 13 1.85 -12.99 -1.12
C ASP A 13 3.04 -13.98 -1.09
N GLY A 14 4.10 -13.72 -1.88
CA GLY A 14 5.34 -14.51 -1.87
C GLY A 14 6.34 -14.09 -0.78
N GLU A 15 7.46 -14.81 -0.69
CA GLU A 15 8.46 -14.61 0.37
C GLU A 15 9.31 -13.33 0.17
N ASP A 16 9.79 -13.09 -1.05
CA ASP A 16 10.71 -11.99 -1.35
C ASP A 16 10.44 -11.37 -2.73
N PHE A 17 9.63 -10.32 -2.73
CA PHE A 17 9.29 -9.55 -3.93
C PHE A 17 10.52 -9.01 -4.67
N LEU A 18 11.63 -8.73 -3.98
CA LEU A 18 12.82 -8.18 -4.64
C LEU A 18 13.47 -9.19 -5.58
N LYS A 19 13.28 -10.49 -5.35
CA LYS A 19 13.79 -11.58 -6.21
C LYS A 19 12.95 -11.85 -7.46
N GLU A 20 11.74 -11.29 -7.54
CA GLU A 20 10.93 -11.40 -8.75
C GLU A 20 11.67 -10.82 -9.97
N PRO A 21 11.42 -11.33 -11.19
CA PRO A 21 12.05 -10.81 -12.39
C PRO A 21 11.54 -9.39 -12.69
N ALA A 22 12.28 -8.64 -13.51
CA ALA A 22 11.98 -7.24 -13.80
C ALA A 22 10.65 -7.04 -14.56
N ASP A 23 10.20 -8.08 -15.27
CA ASP A 23 8.96 -8.13 -16.04
C ASP A 23 7.76 -8.66 -15.23
N TYR A 24 7.91 -8.87 -13.91
CA TYR A 24 6.79 -9.22 -13.04
C TYR A 24 5.65 -8.18 -13.18
N GLN A 25 4.43 -8.67 -13.36
CA GLN A 25 3.21 -7.87 -13.47
C GLN A 25 2.25 -8.16 -12.33
N CYS A 26 1.56 -7.13 -11.86
CA CYS A 26 0.52 -7.27 -10.85
C CYS A 26 -0.62 -8.15 -11.38
N PRO A 27 -1.02 -9.24 -10.67
CA PRO A 27 -2.03 -10.17 -11.16
C PRO A 27 -3.46 -9.60 -11.18
N LEU A 28 -3.68 -8.42 -10.58
CA LEU A 28 -5.01 -7.78 -10.55
C LEU A 28 -5.17 -6.63 -11.55
N CYS A 29 -4.08 -6.01 -12.00
CA CYS A 29 -4.15 -4.80 -12.83
C CYS A 29 -3.07 -4.67 -13.91
N ASP A 30 -2.22 -5.69 -14.08
CA ASP A 30 -1.15 -5.76 -15.08
C ASP A 30 -0.06 -4.68 -14.98
N ALA A 31 -0.10 -3.84 -13.93
CA ALA A 31 0.93 -2.86 -13.63
C ALA A 31 2.29 -3.53 -13.41
N GLY A 32 3.36 -2.85 -13.82
CA GLY A 32 4.72 -3.36 -13.71
C GLY A 32 5.24 -3.44 -12.27
N LYS A 33 6.36 -4.13 -12.09
CA LYS A 33 7.07 -4.28 -10.80
C LYS A 33 7.42 -2.93 -10.15
N ASP A 34 7.63 -1.89 -10.95
CA ASP A 34 7.94 -0.52 -10.54
C ASP A 34 6.79 0.19 -9.82
N GLU A 35 5.57 -0.33 -9.90
CA GLU A 35 4.41 0.18 -9.16
C GLU A 35 4.25 -0.44 -7.76
N PHE A 36 5.09 -1.39 -7.38
CA PHE A 36 5.06 -1.94 -6.03
C PHE A 36 5.88 -1.10 -5.05
N ARG A 37 5.36 -0.94 -3.83
CA ARG A 37 6.01 -0.20 -2.74
C ARG A 37 5.99 -1.03 -1.45
N PRO A 38 7.02 -0.92 -0.59
CA PRO A 38 6.99 -1.53 0.73
C PRO A 38 5.79 -1.01 1.53
N ARG A 39 4.97 -1.92 2.02
CA ARG A 39 3.81 -1.61 2.85
C ARG A 39 4.27 -1.36 4.29
N LYS A 40 3.78 -0.27 4.88
CA LYS A 40 4.00 0.07 6.29
C LYS A 40 2.65 0.29 6.96
N ILE A 41 2.12 -0.75 7.59
CA ILE A 41 0.83 -0.70 8.31
C ILE A 41 0.76 0.47 9.27
N GLU A 42 1.85 0.74 9.99
CA GLU A 42 1.93 1.85 10.93
C GLU A 42 1.64 3.21 10.25
N ASN A 43 2.15 3.43 9.03
CA ASN A 43 1.88 4.65 8.29
C ASN A 43 0.40 4.75 7.88
N GLU A 44 -0.19 3.65 7.44
CA GLU A 44 -1.61 3.58 7.06
C GLU A 44 -2.51 3.86 8.28
N VAL A 45 -2.23 3.23 9.42
CA VAL A 45 -2.96 3.42 10.68
C VAL A 45 -2.83 4.85 11.19
N ASN A 46 -1.63 5.43 11.15
CA ASN A 46 -1.38 6.80 11.58
C ASN A 46 -2.10 7.81 10.68
N ALA A 47 -2.08 7.61 9.36
CA ALA A 47 -2.79 8.46 8.41
C ALA A 47 -4.31 8.44 8.66
N ALA A 48 -4.89 7.24 8.79
CA ALA A 48 -6.32 7.07 9.07
C ALA A 48 -6.72 7.69 10.43
N THR A 49 -5.93 7.46 11.47
CA THR A 49 -6.16 8.01 12.83
C THR A 49 -6.12 9.54 12.81
N ASN A 50 -5.14 10.13 12.13
CA ASN A 50 -5.03 11.58 11.99
C ASN A 50 -6.21 12.18 11.23
N GLU A 51 -6.65 11.52 10.15
CA GLU A 51 -7.83 11.97 9.40
C GLU A 51 -9.11 11.90 10.26
N TYR A 52 -9.30 10.84 11.03
CA TYR A 52 -10.41 10.72 11.97
C TYR A 52 -10.42 11.86 12.99
N HIS A 53 -9.29 12.10 13.67
CA HIS A 53 -9.19 13.19 14.65
C HIS A 53 -9.37 14.58 14.02
N LYS A 54 -8.91 14.80 12.78
CA LYS A 54 -9.14 16.04 12.04
C LYS A 54 -10.63 16.26 11.79
N LYS A 55 -11.35 15.21 11.36
CA LYS A 55 -12.80 15.28 11.12
C LYS A 55 -13.56 15.53 12.42
N VAL A 56 -13.31 14.75 13.47
CA VAL A 56 -14.02 14.88 14.76
C VAL A 56 -13.77 16.25 15.42
N LYS A 57 -12.54 16.79 15.36
CA LYS A 57 -12.26 18.13 15.90
C LYS A 57 -12.92 19.25 15.09
N ASN A 58 -13.18 19.05 13.80
CA ASN A 58 -13.87 20.02 12.94
C ASN A 58 -15.40 19.93 13.02
N THR A 59 -15.98 18.97 13.78
CA THR A 59 -17.42 18.84 14.00
C THR A 59 -17.88 19.36 15.37
N GLN A 60 -16.98 20.00 16.13
CA GLN A 60 -17.30 20.67 17.41
C GLN A 60 -17.31 22.20 17.23
N GLU A 61 -18.20 22.71 16.38
CA GLU A 61 -18.73 24.09 16.41
C GLU A 61 -20.23 24.05 16.14
#